data_AF-A0A382BPN5-F1
#
_entry.id   AF-A0A382BPN5-F1
#
_cell.length_a   1.000
_cell.length_b   1.000
_cell.length_c   1.000
_cell.angle_alpha   90.00
_cell.angle_beta   90.00
_cell.angle_gamma   90.00
#
_symmetry.space_group_name_H-M   'P 1'
#
loop_
_entity.id
_entity.type
_entity.pdbx_description
1 polymer ?
#
loop_
_entity_poly.entity_id
_entity_poly.type
_entity_poly.pdbx_seq_one_letter_code
_entity_poly.pdbx_strand_id
1 'polypeptide(L)'
;MFDKLKSIFDKKIEEENEQFDTVQIAISTLMIQTAVYDGIFDEKEKSEILELIKKYFELTEDQKLSLFKIAMKVNDNSNDMQQFTRVLNTNLSEDEKLNIIEMLWKIIISDGHIDDYENALIRKISGLLYISDRDVGRIKKELIEQQ
;
A
#
# COMPACT_ATOMS: atom_id res chain seq x y z
N MET A 1 -17.09 -14.73 -14.17
CA MET A 1 -16.71 -13.61 -15.07
C MET A 1 -15.59 -12.73 -14.47
N PHE A 2 -15.40 -12.74 -13.15
CA PHE A 2 -14.33 -12.01 -12.45
C PHE A 2 -12.94 -12.66 -12.52
N ASP A 3 -12.84 -13.95 -12.81
CA ASP A 3 -11.56 -14.68 -12.93
C ASP A 3 -10.68 -14.14 -14.07
N LYS A 4 -11.29 -13.51 -15.08
CA LYS A 4 -10.58 -12.87 -16.19
C LYS A 4 -9.79 -11.64 -15.76
N LEU A 5 -10.28 -10.85 -14.79
CA LEU A 5 -9.56 -9.65 -14.32
C LEU A 5 -8.34 -10.04 -13.48
N LYS A 6 -8.49 -11.03 -12.60
CA LYS A 6 -7.39 -11.61 -11.82
C LYS A 6 -6.29 -12.15 -12.75
N SER A 7 -6.67 -12.93 -13.76
CA SER A 7 -5.73 -13.47 -14.76
C SER A 7 -4.97 -12.41 -15.54
N ILE A 8 -5.54 -11.23 -15.80
CA ILE A 8 -4.86 -10.19 -16.60
C ILE A 8 -3.90 -9.40 -15.73
N PHE A 9 -4.28 -9.09 -14.48
CA PHE A 9 -3.42 -8.40 -13.52
C PHE A 9 -2.22 -9.26 -13.14
N ASP A 10 -2.46 -10.51 -12.71
CA ASP A 10 -1.40 -11.45 -12.32
C ASP A 10 -0.45 -11.68 -13.50
N LYS A 11 -0.98 -11.88 -14.72
CA LYS A 11 -0.18 -12.07 -15.93
C LYS A 11 0.62 -10.83 -16.32
N LYS A 12 0.07 -9.61 -16.20
CA LYS A 12 0.80 -8.38 -16.51
C LYS A 12 1.94 -8.16 -15.51
N ILE A 13 1.74 -8.49 -14.25
CA ILE A 13 2.79 -8.47 -13.22
C ILE A 13 3.87 -9.51 -13.51
N GLU A 14 3.47 -10.75 -13.81
CA GLU A 14 4.39 -11.85 -14.12
C GLU A 14 5.20 -11.57 -15.41
N GLU A 15 4.58 -10.97 -16.43
CA GLU A 15 5.25 -10.58 -17.69
C GLU A 15 6.22 -9.40 -17.50
N GLU A 16 5.93 -8.48 -16.56
CA GLU A 16 6.76 -7.30 -16.30
C GLU A 16 7.84 -7.54 -15.23
N ASN A 17 7.77 -8.63 -14.45
CA ASN A 17 8.68 -8.87 -13.33
C ASN A 17 8.75 -10.35 -12.86
N GLU A 18 9.96 -10.94 -12.87
CA GLU A 18 10.24 -12.25 -12.24
C GLU A 18 10.75 -12.15 -10.79
N GLN A 19 11.05 -10.94 -10.30
CA GLN A 19 11.80 -10.74 -9.05
C GLN A 19 10.94 -10.61 -7.78
N PHE A 20 9.68 -10.18 -7.91
CA PHE A 20 8.78 -9.89 -6.79
C PHE A 20 7.41 -10.48 -7.07
N ASP A 21 6.77 -11.01 -6.03
CA ASP A 21 5.45 -11.59 -6.17
C ASP A 21 4.33 -10.52 -6.26
N THR A 22 3.15 -10.96 -6.64
CA THR A 22 1.96 -10.12 -6.80
C THR A 22 1.54 -9.42 -5.50
N VAL A 23 1.76 -10.04 -4.34
CA VAL A 23 1.41 -9.46 -3.03
C VAL A 23 2.35 -8.31 -2.69
N GLN A 24 3.66 -8.48 -2.90
CA GLN A 24 4.66 -7.43 -2.71
C GLN A 24 4.36 -6.21 -3.57
N ILE A 25 4.02 -6.43 -4.84
CA ILE A 25 3.64 -5.37 -5.77
C ILE A 25 2.33 -4.72 -5.33
N ALA A 26 1.31 -5.48 -4.98
CA ALA A 26 0.02 -4.94 -4.56
C ALA A 26 0.13 -4.07 -3.29
N ILE A 27 0.90 -4.50 -2.28
CA ILE A 27 1.16 -3.72 -1.07
C ILE A 27 1.90 -2.42 -1.42
N SER A 28 2.99 -2.52 -2.19
CA SER A 28 3.83 -1.38 -2.55
C SER A 28 3.06 -0.37 -3.41
N THR A 29 2.22 -0.84 -4.33
CA THR A 29 1.36 0.02 -5.15
C THR A 29 0.29 0.70 -4.30
N LEU A 30 -0.28 0.03 -3.29
CA LEU A 30 -1.24 0.64 -2.38
C LEU A 30 -0.61 1.75 -1.52
N MET A 31 0.65 1.56 -1.08
CA MET A 31 1.43 2.59 -0.40
C MET A 31 1.64 3.83 -1.30
N ILE A 32 2.08 3.61 -2.55
CA ILE A 32 2.25 4.69 -3.52
C ILE A 32 0.93 5.40 -3.79
N GLN A 33 -0.16 4.65 -4.02
CA GLN A 33 -1.50 5.20 -4.21
C GLN A 33 -1.96 6.05 -3.03
N THR A 34 -1.49 5.74 -1.83
CA THR A 34 -1.82 6.49 -0.62
C THR A 34 -1.10 7.84 -0.63
N ALA A 35 0.20 7.85 -0.91
CA ALA A 35 0.99 9.09 -0.96
C ALA A 35 0.62 10.01 -2.14
N VAL A 36 0.26 9.46 -3.31
CA VAL A 36 -0.09 10.30 -4.48
C VAL A 36 -1.55 10.81 -4.46
N TYR A 37 -2.35 10.44 -3.47
CA TYR A 37 -3.82 10.58 -3.53
C TYR A 37 -4.29 12.04 -3.57
N ASP A 38 -3.64 12.92 -2.84
CA ASP A 38 -3.93 14.36 -2.81
C ASP A 38 -3.23 15.13 -3.95
N GLY A 39 -2.39 14.43 -4.73
CA GLY A 39 -1.61 14.97 -5.85
C GLY A 39 -0.26 15.58 -5.45
N ILE A 40 0.11 15.52 -4.17
CA ILE A 40 1.39 16.01 -3.66
C ILE A 40 2.20 14.80 -3.22
N PHE A 41 3.10 14.33 -4.08
CA PHE A 41 4.05 13.29 -3.72
C PHE A 41 5.43 13.89 -3.47
N ASP A 42 5.90 13.85 -2.22
CA ASP A 42 7.16 14.48 -1.84
C ASP A 42 8.30 13.47 -1.54
N GLU A 43 9.52 13.98 -1.34
CA GLU A 43 10.68 13.13 -1.07
C GLU A 43 10.67 12.48 0.32
N LYS A 44 9.93 13.04 1.31
CA LYS A 44 9.78 12.42 2.63
C LYS A 44 8.90 11.19 2.53
N GLU A 45 7.74 11.29 1.88
CA GLU A 45 6.83 10.15 1.70
C GLU A 45 7.48 9.05 0.88
N LYS A 46 8.19 9.42 -0.19
CA LYS A 46 8.97 8.48 -0.98
C LYS A 46 10.03 7.76 -0.16
N SER A 47 10.75 8.49 0.70
CA SER A 47 11.74 7.90 1.60
C SER A 47 11.07 6.95 2.59
N GLU A 48 9.93 7.34 3.17
CA GLU A 48 9.17 6.53 4.11
C GLU A 48 8.69 5.23 3.44
N ILE A 49 8.09 5.31 2.24
CA ILE A 49 7.66 4.14 1.48
C ILE A 49 8.83 3.19 1.20
N LEU A 50 9.99 3.71 0.78
CA LEU A 50 11.16 2.88 0.50
C LEU A 50 11.64 2.14 1.75
N GLU A 51 11.68 2.81 2.90
CA GLU A 51 12.07 2.17 4.16
C GLU A 51 11.03 1.16 4.66
N LEU A 52 9.74 1.46 4.52
CA LEU A 52 8.65 0.53 4.85
C LEU A 52 8.71 -0.73 4.00
N ILE A 53 8.85 -0.60 2.67
CA ILE A 53 8.99 -1.71 1.74
C ILE A 53 10.20 -2.57 2.11
N LYS A 54 11.36 -1.92 2.33
CA LYS A 54 12.60 -2.61 2.68
C LYS A 54 12.45 -3.41 3.97
N LYS A 55 11.90 -2.79 5.02
CA LYS A 55 11.75 -3.41 6.33
C LYS A 55 10.71 -4.53 6.32
N TYR A 56 9.57 -4.30 5.68
CA TYR A 56 8.45 -5.25 5.68
C TYR A 56 8.77 -6.51 4.88
N PHE A 57 9.52 -6.40 3.78
CA PHE A 57 9.89 -7.53 2.92
C PHE A 57 11.33 -8.00 3.08
N GLU A 58 12.07 -7.47 4.06
CA GLU A 58 13.48 -7.78 4.31
C GLU A 58 14.39 -7.65 3.07
N LEU A 59 14.21 -6.57 2.31
CA LEU A 59 14.89 -6.36 1.02
C LEU A 59 16.23 -5.62 1.16
N THR A 60 17.09 -5.80 0.16
CA THR A 60 18.27 -4.94 -0.04
C THR A 60 17.90 -3.55 -0.56
N GLU A 61 18.86 -2.62 -0.53
CA GLU A 61 18.72 -1.28 -1.13
C GLU A 61 18.36 -1.33 -2.62
N ASP A 62 18.98 -2.23 -3.38
CA ASP A 62 18.68 -2.36 -4.81
C ASP A 62 17.30 -2.97 -5.03
N GLN A 63 16.91 -3.96 -4.21
CA GLN A 63 15.60 -4.61 -4.29
C GLN A 63 14.46 -3.65 -3.95
N LYS A 64 14.57 -2.85 -2.88
CA LYS A 64 13.51 -1.89 -2.53
C LYS A 64 13.29 -0.86 -3.65
N LEU A 65 14.37 -0.40 -4.29
CA LEU A 65 14.30 0.55 -5.40
C LEU A 65 13.67 -0.08 -6.65
N SER A 66 14.00 -1.34 -6.94
CA SER A 66 13.38 -2.08 -8.04
C SER A 66 11.89 -2.30 -7.82
N LEU A 67 11.49 -2.77 -6.62
CA LEU A 67 10.09 -2.97 -6.27
C LEU A 67 9.31 -1.65 -6.31
N PHE A 68 9.87 -0.57 -5.77
CA PHE A 68 9.27 0.76 -5.84
C PHE A 68 9.03 1.21 -7.30
N LYS A 69 10.01 1.03 -8.20
CA LYS A 69 9.86 1.38 -9.62
C LYS A 69 8.77 0.55 -10.31
N ILE A 70 8.68 -0.74 -9.99
CA ILE A 70 7.62 -1.60 -10.54
C ILE A 70 6.26 -1.13 -10.02
N ALA A 71 6.14 -0.89 -8.72
CA ALA A 71 4.91 -0.44 -8.10
C ALA A 71 4.43 0.93 -8.62
N MET A 72 5.36 1.86 -8.91
CA MET A 72 5.07 3.13 -9.59
C MET A 72 4.51 2.90 -11.00
N LYS A 73 5.15 2.06 -11.81
CA LYS A 73 4.62 1.74 -13.16
C LYS A 73 3.25 1.10 -13.10
N VAL A 74 3.01 0.21 -12.13
CA VAL A 74 1.72 -0.44 -11.94
C VAL A 74 0.66 0.58 -11.50
N ASN A 75 1.01 1.52 -10.62
CA ASN A 75 0.17 2.65 -10.24
C ASN A 75 -0.23 3.51 -11.45
N ASP A 76 0.74 3.92 -12.28
CA ASP A 76 0.47 4.77 -13.44
C ASP A 76 -0.45 4.10 -14.47
N ASN A 77 -0.48 2.76 -14.48
CA ASN A 77 -1.34 1.95 -15.34
C ASN A 77 -2.66 1.52 -14.68
N SER A 78 -2.90 1.86 -13.40
CA SER A 78 -4.11 1.46 -12.68
C SER A 78 -4.60 2.54 -11.71
N ASN A 79 -5.83 3.00 -11.96
CA ASN A 79 -6.54 3.91 -11.07
C ASN A 79 -7.42 3.18 -10.05
N ASP A 80 -7.36 1.85 -9.96
CA ASP A 80 -8.31 1.06 -9.18
C ASP A 80 -7.67 0.33 -7.98
N MET A 81 -7.90 0.86 -6.77
CA MET A 81 -7.53 0.22 -5.50
C MET A 81 -8.15 -1.18 -5.30
N GLN A 82 -9.29 -1.47 -5.95
CA GLN A 82 -10.03 -2.71 -5.74
C GLN A 82 -9.29 -3.93 -6.27
N GLN A 83 -8.45 -3.76 -7.30
CA GLN A 83 -7.63 -4.86 -7.81
C GLN A 83 -6.54 -5.28 -6.80
N PHE A 84 -5.89 -4.30 -6.17
CA PHE A 84 -4.82 -4.56 -5.19
C PHE A 84 -5.39 -5.13 -3.90
N THR A 85 -6.41 -4.47 -3.34
CA THR A 85 -7.07 -4.92 -2.11
C THR A 85 -7.69 -6.32 -2.25
N ARG A 86 -8.14 -6.72 -3.45
CA ARG A 86 -8.56 -8.10 -3.72
C ARG A 86 -7.42 -9.11 -3.61
N VAL A 87 -6.25 -8.79 -4.16
CA VAL A 87 -5.05 -9.63 -4.02
C VAL A 87 -4.70 -9.75 -2.53
N LEU A 88 -4.72 -8.65 -1.80
CA LEU A 88 -4.40 -8.65 -0.37
C LEU A 88 -5.43 -9.47 0.43
N ASN A 89 -6.72 -9.29 0.19
CA ASN A 89 -7.78 -10.07 0.84
C ASN A 89 -7.70 -11.58 0.57
N THR A 90 -7.14 -11.98 -0.57
CA THR A 90 -7.02 -13.39 -0.93
C THR A 90 -5.80 -14.05 -0.28
N ASN A 91 -4.73 -13.29 -0.06
CA ASN A 91 -3.43 -13.83 0.31
C ASN A 91 -2.98 -13.48 1.74
N LEU A 92 -3.59 -12.48 2.38
CA LEU A 92 -3.21 -12.00 3.70
C LEU A 92 -4.24 -12.36 4.77
N SER A 93 -3.74 -12.70 5.95
CA SER A 93 -4.50 -12.77 7.19
C SER A 93 -5.01 -11.39 7.64
N GLU A 94 -5.89 -11.37 8.63
CA GLU A 94 -6.37 -10.12 9.23
C GLU A 94 -5.23 -9.33 9.89
N ASP A 95 -4.34 -10.00 10.62
CA ASP A 95 -3.18 -9.37 11.27
C ASP A 95 -2.21 -8.75 10.26
N GLU A 96 -1.94 -9.44 9.15
CA GLU A 96 -1.11 -8.87 8.07
C GLU A 96 -1.77 -7.66 7.44
N LYS A 97 -3.10 -7.68 7.23
CA LYS A 97 -3.84 -6.51 6.74
C LYS A 97 -3.83 -5.35 7.74
N LEU A 98 -3.85 -5.61 9.04
CA LEU A 98 -3.65 -4.58 10.07
C LEU A 98 -2.26 -3.94 9.96
N ASN A 99 -1.22 -4.73 9.70
CA ASN A 99 0.13 -4.19 9.44
C ASN A 99 0.14 -3.31 8.19
N ILE A 100 -0.58 -3.68 7.13
CA ILE A 100 -0.71 -2.82 5.94
C ILE A 100 -1.33 -1.47 6.33
N ILE A 101 -2.45 -1.47 7.06
CA ILE A 101 -3.10 -0.23 7.53
C ILE A 101 -2.16 0.63 8.38
N GLU A 102 -1.37 0.02 9.26
CA GLU A 102 -0.35 0.74 10.04
C GLU A 102 0.69 1.40 9.14
N MET A 103 1.19 0.71 8.11
CA MET A 103 2.14 1.31 7.16
C MET A 103 1.54 2.46 6.36
N LEU A 104 0.27 2.38 5.96
CA LEU A 104 -0.40 3.48 5.28
C LEU A 104 -0.55 4.70 6.18
N TRP A 105 -0.85 4.49 7.47
CA TRP A 105 -0.85 5.58 8.44
C TRP A 105 0.54 6.21 8.62
N LYS A 106 1.62 5.42 8.65
CA LYS A 106 2.99 5.97 8.76
C LYS A 106 3.34 6.90 7.62
N ILE A 107 2.88 6.59 6.41
CA ILE A 107 3.05 7.46 5.23
C ILE A 107 2.32 8.78 5.44
N ILE A 108 1.02 8.74 5.76
CA ILE A 108 0.19 9.95 5.97
C ILE A 108 0.72 10.82 7.11
N ILE A 109 1.21 10.23 8.20
CA ILE A 109 1.66 11.01 9.36
C ILE A 109 3.10 11.54 9.15
N SER A 110 3.80 11.14 8.08
CA SER A 110 5.22 11.46 7.88
C SER A 110 5.51 12.95 7.73
N ASP A 111 4.53 13.75 7.30
CA ASP A 111 4.65 15.20 7.14
C ASP A 111 4.16 15.99 8.39
N GLY A 112 3.47 15.31 9.32
CA GLY A 112 2.97 15.82 10.58
C GLY A 112 1.57 16.44 10.56
N HIS A 113 0.84 16.42 9.44
CA HIS A 113 -0.52 16.98 9.36
C HIS A 113 -1.48 16.00 8.71
N ILE A 114 -2.54 15.61 9.43
CA ILE A 114 -3.56 14.72 8.89
C ILE A 114 -4.83 15.52 8.56
N ASP A 115 -5.28 15.48 7.31
CA ASP A 115 -6.50 16.15 6.88
C ASP A 115 -7.71 15.18 6.72
N ASP A 116 -8.89 15.75 6.40
CA ASP A 116 -10.11 14.96 6.23
C ASP A 116 -10.08 14.04 5.00
N TYR A 117 -9.34 14.39 3.95
CA TYR A 117 -9.19 13.57 2.74
C TYR A 117 -8.36 12.32 3.03
N GLU A 118 -7.27 12.44 3.78
CA GLU A 118 -6.43 11.31 4.18
C GLU A 118 -7.16 10.36 5.15
N ASN A 119 -7.92 10.91 6.09
CA ASN A 119 -8.80 10.09 6.94
C ASN A 119 -9.84 9.34 6.11
N ALA A 120 -10.44 9.98 5.10
CA ALA A 120 -11.40 9.34 4.20
C ALA A 120 -10.72 8.26 3.33
N LEU A 121 -9.49 8.50 2.89
CA LEU A 121 -8.69 7.56 2.11
C LEU A 121 -8.40 6.28 2.89
N ILE A 122 -7.87 6.39 4.12
CA ILE A 122 -7.60 5.22 4.95
C ILE A 122 -8.88 4.44 5.24
N ARG A 123 -9.99 5.12 5.56
CA ARG A 123 -11.30 4.46 5.76
C ARG A 123 -11.78 3.72 4.52
N LYS A 124 -11.56 4.30 3.33
CA LYS A 124 -11.89 3.65 2.05
C LYS A 124 -11.04 2.38 1.87
N ILE A 125 -9.73 2.45 2.08
CA ILE A 125 -8.82 1.31 1.93
C ILE A 125 -9.13 0.23 2.96
N SER A 126 -9.34 0.59 4.24
CA SER A 126 -9.68 -0.37 5.29
C SER A 126 -11.02 -1.07 5.04
N GLY A 127 -12.02 -0.34 4.53
CA GLY A 127 -13.29 -0.92 4.09
C GLY A 127 -13.11 -1.95 2.98
N LEU A 128 -12.21 -1.67 2.02
CA LEU A 128 -11.86 -2.62 0.95
C LEU A 128 -11.08 -3.83 1.47
N LEU A 129 -10.30 -3.69 2.55
CA LEU A 129 -9.54 -4.77 3.21
C LEU A 129 -10.34 -5.52 4.29
N TYR A 130 -11.61 -5.16 4.48
CA TYR A 130 -12.48 -5.70 5.53
C TYR A 130 -11.91 -5.52 6.94
N ILE A 131 -11.24 -4.40 7.19
CA ILE A 131 -10.71 -4.01 8.51
C ILE A 131 -11.67 -3.02 9.18
N SER A 132 -11.92 -3.22 10.46
CA SER A 132 -12.90 -2.42 11.21
C SER A 132 -12.39 -0.99 11.46
N ASP A 133 -13.30 -0.01 11.45
CA ASP A 133 -12.98 1.39 11.79
C ASP A 133 -12.40 1.52 13.20
N ARG A 134 -12.76 0.60 14.12
CA ARG A 134 -12.22 0.56 15.48
C ARG A 134 -10.73 0.29 15.47
N ASP A 135 -10.28 -0.71 14.70
CA ASP A 135 -8.87 -1.07 14.62
C ASP A 135 -8.06 -0.01 13.89
N VAL A 136 -8.62 0.54 12.80
CA VAL A 136 -8.03 1.67 12.07
C VAL A 136 -7.79 2.86 13.00
N GLY A 137 -8.79 3.23 13.80
CA GLY A 137 -8.69 4.33 14.76
C GLY A 137 -7.72 4.04 15.90
N ARG A 138 -7.65 2.79 16.36
CA ARG A 138 -6.68 2.36 17.39
C ARG A 138 -5.25 2.50 16.89
N ILE A 139 -4.95 1.99 15.70
CA ILE A 139 -3.61 2.09 15.07
C ILE A 139 -3.19 3.56 14.94
N LYS A 140 -4.07 4.41 14.41
CA LYS A 140 -3.80 5.86 14.28
C LYS A 140 -3.41 6.47 15.63
N LYS A 141 -4.19 6.17 16.68
CA LYS A 141 -3.93 6.69 18.03
C LYS A 141 -2.58 6.22 18.56
N GLU A 142 -2.27 4.94 18.43
CA GLU A 142 -1.01 4.35 18.88
C GLU A 142 0.21 4.98 18.20
N LEU A 143 0.12 5.30 16.91
CA LEU A 143 1.21 5.95 16.16
C LEU A 143 1.42 7.41 16.57
N ILE A 144 0.33 8.18 16.78
CA ILE A 144 0.41 9.59 17.21
C ILE A 144 0.99 9.70 18.63
N GLU A 145 0.69 8.75 19.53
CA GLU A 145 1.23 8.73 20.89
C GLU A 145 2.72 8.36 20.96
N GLN A 146 3.31 7.84 19.88
CA GLN A 146 4.72 7.43 19.81
C GLN A 146 5.66 8.52 19.24
N GLN A 147 5.11 9.66 18.79
CA GLN A 147 5.87 10.81 18.28
C GLN A 147 6.13 11.84 19.38
#